data_AF-A0A024VTN7-F1
#
_entry.id   AF-A0A024VTN7-F1
#
_cell.length_a   1.000
_cell.length_b   1.000
_cell.length_c   1.000
_cell.angle_alpha   90.00
_cell.angle_beta   90.00
_cell.angle_gamma   90.00
#
_symmetry.space_group_name_H-M   'P 1'
#
loop_
_entity.id
_entity.type
_entity.pdbx_description
1 polymer ?
#
loop_
_entity_poly.entity_id
_entity_poly.type
_entity_poly.pdbx_seq_one_letter_code
_entity_poly.pdbx_strand_id
1 'polypeptide(L)'
;MENKNNETDKNNVKIFLYDTLWNETRALFCKTVATEVVEYANDFFSLINDKHKLDDILKFIYSFLEHFKILKKELYVKHQKELLKEIAQTLKR
;
A
#
# COMPACT_ATOMS: atom_id res chain seq x y z
N MET A 1 5.10 -18.73 -42.48
CA MET A 1 4.31 -18.93 -41.24
C MET A 1 5.13 -18.46 -40.03
N GLU A 2 5.48 -17.17 -39.95
CA GLU A 2 6.52 -16.71 -38.99
C GLU A 2 6.05 -15.55 -38.08
N ASN A 3 4.76 -15.24 -38.07
CA ASN A 3 4.24 -14.05 -37.38
C ASN A 3 3.51 -14.31 -36.05
N LYS A 4 3.28 -15.58 -35.67
CA LYS A 4 2.53 -15.92 -34.44
C LYS A 4 3.41 -16.02 -33.18
N ASN A 5 4.69 -16.34 -33.32
CA ASN A 5 5.57 -16.52 -32.16
C ASN A 5 5.92 -15.18 -31.51
N ASN A 6 6.17 -14.13 -32.32
CA ASN A 6 6.55 -12.80 -31.83
C ASN A 6 5.43 -12.08 -31.06
N GLU A 7 4.16 -12.26 -31.43
CA GLU A 7 3.01 -11.69 -30.70
C GLU A 7 2.78 -12.38 -29.36
N THR A 8 2.98 -13.69 -29.31
CA THR A 8 2.83 -14.48 -28.08
C THR A 8 3.90 -14.10 -27.06
N ASP A 9 5.14 -13.94 -27.50
CA ASP A 9 6.25 -13.53 -26.64
C ASP A 9 6.08 -12.10 -26.12
N LYS A 10 5.62 -11.17 -26.96
CA LYS A 10 5.35 -9.78 -26.55
C LYS A 10 4.21 -9.67 -25.53
N ASN A 11 3.17 -10.49 -25.67
CA ASN A 11 2.08 -10.57 -24.71
C ASN A 11 2.54 -11.16 -23.37
N ASN A 12 3.37 -12.20 -23.40
CA ASN A 12 3.93 -12.81 -22.18
C ASN A 12 4.81 -11.82 -21.40
N VAL A 13 5.65 -11.04 -22.10
CA VAL A 13 6.46 -9.98 -21.49
C VAL A 13 5.58 -8.90 -20.86
N LYS A 14 4.51 -8.49 -21.53
CA LYS A 14 3.58 -7.49 -21.01
C LYS A 14 2.86 -7.99 -19.74
N ILE A 15 2.38 -9.23 -19.75
CA ILE A 15 1.74 -9.87 -18.58
C ILE A 15 2.72 -9.91 -17.40
N PHE A 16 3.96 -10.33 -17.63
CA PHE A 16 4.99 -10.39 -16.59
C PHE A 16 5.31 -9.02 -15.99
N LEU A 17 5.37 -7.96 -16.81
CA LEU A 17 5.59 -6.59 -16.35
C LEU A 17 4.43 -6.07 -15.49
N TYR A 18 3.17 -6.33 -15.89
CA TYR A 18 2.02 -5.93 -15.08
C TYR A 18 1.96 -6.68 -13.75
N ASP A 19 2.23 -7.99 -13.75
CA ASP A 19 2.26 -8.78 -12.51
C ASP A 19 3.35 -8.30 -11.55
N THR A 20 4.53 -7.98 -12.08
CA THR A 20 5.64 -7.44 -11.28
C THR A 20 5.25 -6.10 -10.66
N LEU A 21 4.76 -5.16 -11.46
CA LEU A 21 4.36 -3.83 -11.01
C LEU A 21 3.23 -3.88 -9.97
N TRP A 22 2.25 -4.76 -10.17
CA TRP A 22 1.17 -4.98 -9.22
C TRP A 22 1.68 -5.55 -7.89
N ASN A 23 2.57 -6.55 -7.95
CA ASN A 23 3.13 -7.18 -6.76
C ASN A 23 3.99 -6.20 -5.95
N GLU A 24 4.82 -5.37 -6.61
CA GLU A 24 5.64 -4.35 -5.96
C GLU A 24 4.78 -3.28 -5.28
N THR A 25 3.81 -2.73 -6.01
CA THR A 25 2.90 -1.71 -5.48
C THR A 25 2.11 -2.23 -4.27
N ARG A 26 1.60 -3.46 -4.37
CA ARG A 26 0.89 -4.13 -3.27
C ARG A 26 1.81 -4.36 -2.06
N ALA A 27 3.04 -4.81 -2.29
CA ALA A 27 4.01 -5.05 -1.21
C ALA A 27 4.35 -3.75 -0.46
N LEU A 28 4.56 -2.65 -1.18
CA LEU A 28 4.84 -1.33 -0.58
C LEU A 28 3.65 -0.82 0.26
N PHE A 29 2.43 -0.99 -0.25
CA PHE A 29 1.21 -0.67 0.49
C PHE A 29 1.12 -1.46 1.79
N CYS A 30 1.23 -2.80 1.71
CA CYS A 30 1.17 -3.68 2.88
C CYS A 30 2.24 -3.36 3.91
N LYS A 31 3.47 -3.07 3.47
CA LYS A 31 4.57 -2.69 4.37
C LYS A 31 4.28 -1.39 5.10
N THR A 32 3.74 -0.40 4.41
CA THR A 32 3.40 0.90 5.01
C THR A 32 2.31 0.74 6.07
N VAL A 33 1.24 0.00 5.75
CA VAL A 33 0.16 -0.31 6.70
C VAL A 33 0.68 -1.08 7.91
N ALA A 34 1.53 -2.09 7.69
CA ALA A 34 2.08 -2.90 8.78
C ALA A 34 2.97 -2.08 9.73
N THR A 35 3.77 -1.16 9.19
CA THR A 35 4.62 -0.27 9.99
C THR A 35 3.77 0.62 10.89
N GLU A 36 2.76 1.28 10.30
CA GLU A 36 1.86 2.16 11.05
C GLU A 36 1.14 1.41 12.19
N VAL A 37 0.62 0.21 11.91
CA VAL A 37 -0.09 -0.59 12.92
C VAL A 37 0.84 -1.00 14.05
N VAL A 38 2.10 -1.33 13.77
CA VAL A 38 3.09 -1.68 14.81
C VAL A 38 3.40 -0.48 15.69
N GLU A 39 3.63 0.71 15.11
CA GLU A 39 3.89 1.94 15.86
C GLU A 39 2.73 2.26 16.79
N TYR A 40 1.50 2.29 16.27
CA TYR A 40 0.31 2.54 17.09
C TYR A 40 0.01 1.45 18.12
N ALA A 41 0.33 0.18 17.84
CA ALA A 41 0.19 -0.90 18.81
C ALA A 41 1.18 -0.74 19.98
N ASN A 42 2.40 -0.28 19.72
CA ASN A 42 3.39 0.02 20.76
C ASN A 42 2.96 1.22 21.61
N ASP A 43 2.42 2.27 20.99
CA ASP A 43 1.89 3.44 21.69
C ASP A 43 0.70 3.06 22.57
N PHE A 44 -0.23 2.25 22.04
CA PHE A 44 -1.36 1.72 22.80
C PHE A 44 -0.90 0.87 23.98
N PHE A 45 0.08 -0.02 23.77
CA PHE A 45 0.63 -0.87 24.82
C PHE A 45 1.28 -0.04 25.93
N SER A 46 1.99 1.03 25.58
CA SER A 46 2.55 1.98 26.55
C SER A 46 1.44 2.68 27.34
N LEU A 47 0.38 3.12 26.64
CA LEU A 47 -0.76 3.82 27.22
C LEU A 47 -1.61 2.94 28.18
N ILE A 48 -1.65 1.62 28.01
CA ILE A 48 -2.39 0.74 28.94
C ILE A 48 -1.54 0.28 30.14
N ASN A 49 -0.20 0.32 30.00
CA ASN A 49 0.71 -0.12 31.07
C ASN A 49 1.05 0.99 32.06
N ASP A 50 0.90 2.25 31.67
CA ASP A 50 0.92 3.39 32.57
C ASP A 50 -0.42 3.58 33.29
N LYS A 51 -0.45 4.35 34.38
CA LYS A 51 -1.69 4.71 35.10
C LYS A 51 -2.51 5.78 34.33
N HIS A 52 -2.94 5.47 33.13
CA HIS A 52 -3.83 6.34 32.34
C HIS A 52 -5.31 6.10 32.71
N LYS A 53 -6.15 7.11 32.50
CA LYS A 53 -7.60 6.97 32.73
C LYS A 53 -8.24 6.29 31.52
N LEU A 54 -9.38 5.64 31.75
CA LEU A 54 -10.19 5.04 30.67
C LEU A 54 -10.50 6.05 29.54
N ASP A 55 -10.67 7.32 29.88
CA ASP A 55 -10.93 8.41 28.92
C ASP A 55 -9.73 8.66 27.97
N ASP A 56 -8.50 8.56 28.48
CA ASP A 56 -7.28 8.74 27.69
C ASP A 56 -7.13 7.61 26.66
N ILE A 57 -7.43 6.37 27.08
CA ILE A 57 -7.44 5.17 26.23
C ILE A 57 -8.50 5.31 25.12
N LEU A 58 -9.71 5.73 25.49
CA LEU A 58 -10.80 5.91 24.53
C LEU A 58 -10.46 6.98 23.48
N LYS A 59 -9.92 8.11 23.92
CA LYS A 59 -9.49 9.20 23.05
C LYS A 59 -8.39 8.76 22.08
N PHE A 60 -7.43 7.99 22.55
CA PHE A 60 -6.37 7.42 21.71
C PHE A 60 -6.96 6.52 20.60
N ILE A 61 -7.86 5.60 20.94
CA ILE A 61 -8.50 4.70 19.96
C ILE A 61 -9.23 5.49 18.88
N TYR A 62 -10.00 6.52 19.26
CA TYR A 62 -10.71 7.35 18.27
C TYR A 62 -9.75 8.12 17.36
N SER A 63 -8.68 8.69 17.92
CA SER A 63 -7.66 9.39 17.14
C SER A 63 -6.96 8.46 16.15
N PHE A 64 -6.62 7.23 16.56
CA PHE A 64 -6.05 6.22 15.68
C PHE A 64 -7.02 5.85 14.53
N LEU A 65 -8.29 5.62 14.84
CA LEU A 65 -9.29 5.27 13.82
C LEU A 65 -9.51 6.40 12.80
N GLU A 66 -9.43 7.65 13.23
CA GLU A 66 -9.50 8.81 12.33
C GLU A 66 -8.27 8.92 11.45
N HIS A 67 -7.08 8.83 12.04
CA HIS A 67 -5.81 8.81 11.31
C HIS A 67 -5.76 7.69 10.26
N PHE A 68 -6.16 6.47 10.63
CA PHE A 68 -6.14 5.33 9.73
C PHE A 68 -7.08 5.50 8.52
N LYS A 69 -8.21 6.19 8.69
CA LYS A 69 -9.11 6.55 7.57
C LYS A 69 -8.44 7.53 6.60
N ILE A 70 -7.67 8.48 7.12
CA ILE A 70 -6.93 9.46 6.31
C ILE A 70 -5.80 8.74 5.57
N LEU A 71 -4.97 7.98 6.29
CA LEU A 71 -3.86 7.21 5.73
C LEU A 71 -4.31 6.30 4.58
N LYS A 72 -5.44 5.58 4.75
CA LYS A 72 -6.00 4.74 3.68
C LYS A 72 -6.29 5.53 2.40
N LYS A 73 -6.83 6.74 2.51
CA LYS A 73 -7.13 7.59 1.35
C LYS A 73 -5.85 8.10 0.70
N GLU A 74 -4.88 8.53 1.50
CA GLU A 74 -3.59 9.02 1.00
C GLU A 74 -2.82 7.93 0.27
N LEU A 75 -2.74 6.73 0.85
CA LEU A 75 -2.11 5.57 0.22
C LEU A 75 -2.81 5.18 -1.09
N TYR A 76 -4.15 5.19 -1.11
CA TYR A 76 -4.89 4.92 -2.34
C TYR A 76 -4.52 5.92 -3.45
N VAL A 77 -4.57 7.22 -3.17
CA VAL A 77 -4.25 8.27 -4.16
C VAL A 77 -2.79 8.18 -4.61
N LYS A 78 -1.86 7.95 -3.68
CA LYS A 78 -0.43 7.82 -3.96
C LYS A 78 -0.15 6.63 -4.88
N HIS A 79 -0.60 5.44 -4.50
CA HIS A 79 -0.33 4.24 -5.29
C HIS A 79 -1.07 4.24 -6.63
N GLN A 80 -2.26 4.84 -6.71
CA GLN A 80 -2.94 5.03 -8.00
C GLN A 80 -2.10 5.92 -8.94
N LYS A 81 -1.53 7.02 -8.44
CA LYS A 81 -0.66 7.90 -9.23
C LYS A 81 0.64 7.22 -9.64
N GLU A 82 1.28 6.49 -8.73
CA GLU A 82 2.50 5.72 -9.00
C GLU A 82 2.25 4.67 -10.09
N LEU A 83 1.19 3.87 -9.95
CA LEU A 83 0.82 2.85 -10.93
C LEU A 83 0.56 3.45 -12.32
N LEU A 84 -0.19 4.56 -12.40
CA LEU A 84 -0.46 5.23 -13.67
C LEU A 84 0.82 5.77 -14.34
N LYS A 85 1.76 6.28 -13.55
CA LYS A 85 3.05 6.77 -14.04
C LYS A 85 3.89 5.62 -14.60
N GLU A 86 3.98 4.51 -13.88
CA GLU A 86 4.74 3.33 -14.29
C GLU A 86 4.16 2.69 -15.57
N ILE A 87 2.83 2.61 -15.67
CA ILE A 87 2.15 2.16 -16.90
C ILE A 87 2.48 3.09 -18.08
N ALA A 88 2.39 4.41 -17.88
CA ALA A 88 2.67 5.39 -18.93
C ALA A 88 4.13 5.34 -19.41
N GLN A 89 5.09 5.08 -18.52
CA GLN A 89 6.49 4.89 -18.88
C GLN A 89 6.69 3.58 -19.65
N THR A 90 6.02 2.51 -19.24
CA THR A 90 6.09 1.20 -19.91
C THR A 90 5.50 1.23 -21.32
N LEU A 91 4.41 1.99 -21.54
CA LEU A 91 3.78 2.15 -22.85
C LEU A 91 4.52 3.08 -23.82
N LYS A 92 5.41 3.94 -23.30
CA LYS A 92 6.25 4.87 -24.10
C LYS A 92 7.56 4.22 -24.59
N ARG A 93 7.91 3.05 -24.04
CA ARG A 93 9.04 2.22 -24.49
C ARG A 93 8.60 1.26 -25.58
#